data_AF-A0A958IU40-F1
#
_entry.id   AF-A0A958IU40-F1
#
_cell.length_a   1.000
_cell.length_b   1.000
_cell.length_c   1.000
_cell.angle_alpha   90.00
_cell.angle_beta   90.00
_cell.angle_gamma   90.00
#
_symmetry.space_group_name_H-M   'P 1'
#
loop_
_entity.id
_entity.type
_entity.pdbx_description
1 polymer ?
#
loop_
_entity_poly.entity_id
_entity_poly.type
_entity_poly.pdbx_seq_one_letter_code
_entity_poly.pdbx_strand_id
1 'polypeptide(L)'
;WLYRLQLVIEPEGIAYRSGWFKTERLGWEEIGRIHVFAEYLLVCLPDKKRSIGINYFYFRPRDMAGVIRAIVAHNPQVQLDGKAEKLLQRFGGMVDVG
;
A
#
# COMPACT_ATOMS: atom_id res chain seq x y z
N TRP A 1 -0.85 -8.93 21.76
CA TRP A 1 -1.37 -7.60 21.40
C TRP A 1 -0.81 -7.23 20.03
N LEU A 2 -1.52 -7.56 18.94
CA LEU A 2 -1.11 -7.22 17.58
C LEU A 2 -1.79 -5.91 17.19
N TYR A 3 -1.00 -4.87 16.98
CA TYR A 3 -1.50 -3.57 16.54
C TYR A 3 -1.90 -3.68 15.07
N ARG A 4 -3.20 -3.50 14.81
CA ARG A 4 -3.71 -3.30 13.45
C ARG A 4 -3.03 -2.06 12.89
N LEU A 5 -2.16 -2.21 11.90
CA LEU A 5 -1.67 -1.05 11.16
C LEU A 5 -2.88 -0.43 10.46
N GLN A 6 -3.25 0.78 10.87
CA GLN A 6 -4.33 1.52 10.24
C GLN A 6 -3.71 2.36 9.13
N LEU A 7 -3.91 1.92 7.90
CA LEU A 7 -3.59 2.68 6.70
C LEU A 7 -4.88 3.37 6.23
N VAL A 8 -4.77 4.66 5.95
CA VAL A 8 -5.85 5.47 5.40
C VAL A 8 -5.35 6.05 4.08
N ILE A 9 -6.12 5.83 3.02
CA ILE A 9 -5.93 6.49 1.73
C ILE A 9 -6.56 7.88 1.86
N GLU A 10 -5.73 8.92 1.78
CA GLU A 10 -6.15 10.34 1.80
C GLU A 10 -6.02 10.91 0.37
N PRO A 11 -6.75 11.97 0.00
CA PRO A 11 -6.65 12.57 -1.33
C PRO A 11 -5.21 12.96 -1.73
N GLU A 12 -4.44 13.45 -0.77
CA GLU A 12 -3.05 13.88 -0.90
C GLU A 12 -2.01 12.77 -0.75
N GLY A 13 -2.40 11.58 -0.29
CA GLY A 13 -1.42 10.53 -0.02
C GLY A 13 -1.91 9.39 0.86
N ILE A 14 -0.99 8.85 1.66
CA ILE A 14 -1.29 7.78 2.61
C ILE A 14 -0.94 8.24 4.02
N ALA A 15 -1.90 8.14 4.94
CA ALA A 15 -1.66 8.22 6.36
C ALA A 15 -1.53 6.82 6.96
N TYR A 16 -0.50 6.61 7.77
CA TYR A 16 -0.26 5.34 8.45
C TYR A 16 0.24 5.56 9.87
N ARG A 17 -0.05 4.62 10.78
CA ARG A 17 0.52 4.65 12.13
C ARG A 17 1.89 3.95 12.16
N SER A 18 2.91 4.68 12.61
CA SER A 18 4.22 4.12 12.91
C SER A 18 4.37 3.95 14.43
N GLY A 19 4.70 2.72 14.84
CA GLY A 19 4.84 2.37 16.25
C GLY A 19 3.57 2.64 17.07
N TRP A 20 3.77 3.10 18.31
CA TRP A 20 2.70 3.13 19.31
C TRP A 20 1.78 4.36 19.22
N PHE A 21 2.24 5.50 18.67
CA PHE A 21 1.48 6.76 18.83
C PHE A 21 1.58 7.77 17.67
N LYS A 22 2.45 7.58 16.68
CA LYS A 22 2.66 8.61 15.65
C LYS A 22 1.92 8.24 14.37
N THR A 23 1.06 9.15 13.91
CA THR A 23 0.57 9.12 12.52
C THR A 23 1.59 9.82 11.64
N GLU A 24 2.05 9.12 10.61
CA GLU A 24 2.89 9.65 9.56
C GLU A 24 2.10 9.72 8.26
N ARG A 25 2.50 10.65 7.39
CA ARG A 25 1.91 10.85 6.07
C ARG A 25 2.98 10.75 5.00
N LEU A 26 2.59 10.21 3.86
CA LEU A 26 3.36 10.20 2.64
C LEU A 26 2.54 10.82 1.53
N GLY A 27 3.10 11.79 0.82
CA GLY A 27 2.52 12.26 -0.43
C GLY A 27 2.55 11.16 -1.50
N TRP A 28 1.62 11.21 -2.46
CA TRP A 28 1.61 10.26 -3.59
C TRP A 28 2.93 10.28 -4.37
N GLU A 29 3.50 11.48 -4.56
CA GLU A 29 4.78 11.71 -5.22
C GLU A 29 5.97 11.10 -4.49
N GLU A 30 5.85 10.85 -3.19
CA GLU A 30 6.89 10.18 -2.40
C GLU A 30 6.87 8.65 -2.58
N ILE A 31 5.88 8.09 -3.28
CA ILE A 31 5.74 6.64 -3.46
C ILE A 31 6.35 6.24 -4.81
N GLY A 32 7.52 5.60 -4.78
CA GLY A 32 8.24 5.22 -5.99
C GLY A 32 7.90 3.80 -6.45
N ARG A 33 7.75 2.88 -5.50
CA ARG A 33 7.55 1.46 -5.81
C ARG A 33 6.73 0.74 -4.75
N ILE A 34 5.94 -0.24 -5.17
CA ILE A 34 5.25 -1.20 -4.32
C ILE A 34 5.87 -2.58 -4.49
N HIS A 35 6.21 -3.23 -3.39
CA HIS A 35 6.72 -4.60 -3.36
C HIS A 35 5.90 -5.47 -2.41
N VAL A 36 5.45 -6.64 -2.85
CA VAL A 36 4.75 -7.57 -1.97
C VAL A 36 5.70 -8.67 -1.49
N PHE A 37 5.97 -8.68 -0.18
CA PHE A 37 6.87 -9.65 0.45
C PHE A 37 6.18 -10.39 1.59
N ALA A 38 6.06 -11.72 1.46
CA ALA A 38 5.32 -12.56 2.40
C ALA A 38 3.92 -11.96 2.67
N GLU A 39 3.66 -11.52 3.90
CA GLU A 39 2.39 -10.92 4.35
C GLU A 39 2.46 -9.39 4.45
N TYR A 40 3.44 -8.77 3.78
CA TYR A 40 3.67 -7.34 3.80
C TYR A 40 3.48 -6.71 2.42
N LEU A 41 2.83 -5.56 2.41
CA LEU A 41 2.94 -4.59 1.32
C LEU A 41 4.03 -3.59 1.72
N LEU A 42 5.10 -3.52 0.94
CA LEU A 42 6.16 -2.56 1.15
C LEU A 42 5.93 -1.37 0.21
N VAL A 43 5.73 -0.19 0.81
CA VAL A 43 5.73 1.10 0.10
C VAL A 43 7.16 1.63 0.13
N CYS A 44 7.85 1.57 -1.01
CA CYS A 44 9.21 2.04 -1.18
C CYS A 44 9.22 3.51 -1.63
N LEU A 45 10.01 4.32 -0.93
CA LEU A 45 10.22 5.72 -1.28
C LEU A 45 11.37 5.83 -2.30
N PRO A 46 11.27 6.64 -3.36
CA PRO A 46 12.24 6.68 -4.45
C PRO A 46 13.66 7.02 -3.96
N ASP A 47 13.74 7.91 -2.97
CA ASP A 47 15.02 8.51 -2.55
C ASP A 47 15.51 7.98 -1.20
N LYS A 48 14.66 7.26 -0.47
CA LYS A 48 14.98 6.79 0.88
C LYS A 48 15.33 5.31 0.79
N LYS A 49 16.44 4.89 1.42
CA LYS A 49 16.78 3.46 1.67
C LYS A 49 15.77 2.75 2.59
N ARG A 50 14.57 3.29 2.76
CA ARG A 50 13.54 2.85 3.69
C ARG A 50 12.29 2.49 2.90
N SER A 51 11.69 1.37 3.28
CA SER A 51 10.35 1.01 2.85
C SER A 51 9.45 1.02 4.07
N ILE A 52 8.21 1.45 3.89
CA ILE A 52 7.18 1.30 4.91
C ILE A 52 6.52 -0.04 4.66
N GLY A 53 6.81 -0.98 5.56
CA GLY A 53 6.19 -2.29 5.55
C GLY A 53 4.87 -2.23 6.26
N ILE A 54 3.79 -2.47 5.52
CA ILE A 54 2.48 -2.64 6.11
C ILE A 54 2.27 -4.15 6.31
N ASN A 55 2.29 -4.57 7.56
CA ASN A 55 1.99 -5.96 7.93
C ASN A 55 0.48 -6.20 7.84
N TYR A 56 0.10 -7.22 7.10
CA TYR A 56 -1.29 -7.53 6.80
C TYR A 56 -1.69 -8.96 7.20
N PHE A 57 -1.16 -9.48 8.32
CA PHE A 57 -1.50 -10.78 8.92
C PHE A 57 -3.02 -11.08 9.02
N TYR A 58 -3.89 -10.07 8.86
CA TYR A 58 -5.35 -10.17 8.95
C TYR A 58 -6.12 -9.77 7.69
N PHE A 59 -5.45 -9.44 6.57
CA PHE A 59 -6.13 -9.01 5.34
C PHE A 59 -6.10 -10.09 4.27
N ARG A 60 -7.17 -10.17 3.47
CA ARG A 60 -7.24 -11.10 2.36
C ARG A 60 -6.44 -10.53 1.19
N PRO A 61 -5.89 -11.39 0.30
CA PRO A 61 -5.22 -10.93 -0.92
C PRO A 61 -6.02 -9.93 -1.78
N ARG A 62 -7.36 -10.02 -1.76
CA ARG A 62 -8.25 -9.06 -2.42
C ARG A 62 -8.13 -7.64 -1.85
N ASP A 63 -8.06 -7.50 -0.54
CA ASP A 63 -7.98 -6.19 0.10
C ASP A 63 -6.64 -5.51 -0.22
N MET A 64 -5.57 -6.31 -0.25
CA MET A 64 -4.24 -5.86 -0.69
C MET A 64 -4.25 -5.37 -2.13
N ALA A 65 -4.94 -6.07 -3.04
CA ALA A 65 -5.14 -5.58 -4.41
C ALA A 65 -5.96 -4.28 -4.45
N GLY A 66 -6.93 -4.11 -3.54
CA GLY A 66 -7.68 -2.86 -3.38
C GLY A 66 -6.79 -1.67 -2.99
N VAL A 67 -5.87 -1.88 -2.04
CA VAL A 67 -4.88 -0.86 -1.65
C VAL A 67 -3.93 -0.56 -2.81
N ILE A 68 -3.35 -1.58 -3.44
CA ILE A 68 -2.46 -1.40 -4.62
C ILE A 68 -3.18 -0.59 -5.71
N ARG A 69 -4.43 -0.92 -6.00
CA ARG A 69 -5.26 -0.20 -6.99
C ARG A 69 -5.44 1.28 -6.62
N ALA A 70 -5.75 1.58 -5.36
CA ALA A 70 -5.90 2.96 -4.93
C ALA A 70 -4.59 3.76 -5.14
N ILE A 71 -3.45 3.17 -4.76
CA ILE A 71 -2.14 3.79 -4.97
C ILE A 71 -1.87 4.03 -6.45
N VAL A 72 -2.10 3.04 -7.32
CA VAL A 72 -1.89 3.18 -8.77
C VAL A 72 -2.82 4.23 -9.38
N ALA A 73 -4.08 4.32 -8.91
CA ALA A 73 -5.03 5.30 -9.42
C ALA A 73 -4.60 6.75 -9.12
N HIS A 74 -4.03 7.00 -7.92
CA HIS A 74 -3.54 8.31 -7.52
C HIS A 74 -2.09 8.60 -7.97
N ASN A 75 -1.30 7.56 -8.22
CA ASN A 75 0.10 7.66 -8.63
C ASN A 75 0.44 6.65 -9.76
N PRO A 76 0.02 6.91 -11.01
CA PRO A 76 0.15 5.93 -12.11
C PRO A 76 1.58 5.55 -12.50
N GLN A 77 2.55 6.39 -12.11
CA GLN A 77 3.98 6.19 -12.32
C GLN A 77 4.63 5.26 -11.29
N VAL A 78 3.88 4.81 -10.26
CA VAL A 78 4.38 3.88 -9.26
C VAL A 78 4.80 2.56 -9.90
N GLN A 79 5.99 2.08 -9.55
CA GLN A 79 6.47 0.78 -10.04
C GLN A 79 5.87 -0.35 -9.21
N LEU A 80 5.42 -1.41 -9.87
CA LEU A 80 4.93 -2.62 -9.21
C LEU A 80 5.91 -3.76 -9.43
N ASP A 81 6.13 -4.59 -8.41
CA ASP A 81 6.84 -5.86 -8.61
C ASP A 81 5.90 -6.93 -9.17
N GLY A 82 6.47 -8.03 -9.69
CA GLY A 82 5.68 -9.08 -10.33
C GLY A 82 4.67 -9.78 -9.42
N LYS A 83 4.79 -9.65 -8.09
CA LYS A 83 3.77 -10.15 -7.15
C LYS A 83 2.61 -9.17 -6.99
N ALA A 84 2.91 -7.88 -6.85
CA ALA A 84 1.90 -6.82 -6.81
C ALA A 84 1.07 -6.78 -8.10
N GLU A 85 1.72 -6.91 -9.26
CA GLU A 85 1.04 -7.00 -10.56
C GLU A 85 0.07 -8.19 -10.62
N LYS A 86 0.52 -9.39 -10.21
CA LYS A 86 -0.32 -10.60 -10.19
C LYS A 86 -1.52 -10.47 -9.25
N LEU A 87 -1.35 -9.81 -8.10
CA LEU A 87 -2.44 -9.54 -7.17
C LEU A 87 -3.48 -8.60 -7.80
N LEU A 88 -3.01 -7.53 -8.45
CA LEU A 88 -3.87 -6.59 -9.15
C LEU A 88 -4.57 -7.24 -10.34
N GLN A 89 -3.91 -8.10 -11.12
CA GLN A 89 -4.56 -8.84 -12.20
C GLN A 89 -5.61 -9.83 -11.68
N ARG A 90 -5.31 -10.55 -10.59
CA ARG A 90 -6.19 -11.58 -10.03
C ARG A 90 -7.43 -11.02 -9.33
N PHE A 91 -7.30 -9.87 -8.68
CA PHE A 91 -8.35 -9.31 -7.82
C PHE A 91 -8.76 -7.87 -8.17
N GLY A 92 -8.11 -7.25 -9.15
CA GLY A 92 -8.35 -5.86 -9.58
C GLY A 92 -9.47 -5.71 -10.61
N GLY A 93 -10.20 -6.77 -10.94
CA GLY A 93 -11.51 -6.64 -11.60
C GLY A 93 -12.41 -5.68 -10.80
N MET A 94 -13.17 -4.86 -11.53
CA MET A 94 -14.06 -3.81 -11.02
C MET A 94 -14.71 -4.19 -9.70
N VAL A 95 -14.38 -3.45 -8.64
CA VAL A 95 -15.26 -3.30 -7.49
C VAL A 95 -15.92 -1.95 -7.71
N ASP A 96 -17.20 -1.95 -8.08
CA ASP A 96 -18.04 -0.76 -8.00
C ASP A 96 -17.93 -0.24 -6.57
N VAL A 97 -17.25 0.90 -6.41
CA VAL A 97 -17.34 1.69 -5.19
C VAL A 97 -18.36 2.77 -5.54
N GLY A 98 -19.64 2.38 -5.47
CA GLY A 98 -20.76 3.32 -5.47
C GLY A 98 -20.77 4.16 -4.21
#